data_AF-A0A4Q3YM91-F1
#
_entry.id   AF-A0A4Q3YM91-F1
#
_cell.length_a   1.000
_cell.length_b   1.000
_cell.length_c   1.000
_cell.angle_alpha   90.00
_cell.angle_beta   90.00
_cell.angle_gamma   90.00
#
_symmetry.space_group_name_H-M   'P 1'
#
loop_
_entity.id
_entity.type
_entity.pdbx_description
1 polymer ?
#
loop_
_entity_poly.entity_id
_entity_poly.type
_entity_poly.pdbx_seq_one_letter_code
_entity_poly.pdbx_strand_id
1 'polypeptide(L)' 'ATRGGPTTPFYLTRTEREVSLERPDHWRLYRLHDLSATPGLFVLPPPLEASVTLEAETWRAGF' A
#
# COMPACT_ATOMS: atom_id res chain seq x y z
N ALA A 1 2.89 -0.77 -13.75
CA ALA A 1 3.90 -0.63 -12.69
C ALA A 1 3.73 0.73 -12.05
N THR A 2 3.53 0.82 -10.74
CA THR A 2 3.58 2.12 -10.05
C THR A 2 4.98 2.68 -10.28
N ARG A 3 5.09 3.85 -10.93
CA ARG A 3 6.37 4.53 -11.19
C ARG A 3 7.05 5.08 -9.91
N GLY A 4 6.60 4.63 -8.75
CA GLY A 4 7.09 5.07 -7.45
C GLY A 4 8.39 4.34 -7.12
N GLY A 5 9.38 5.08 -6.66
CA GLY A 5 10.60 4.52 -6.11
C GLY A 5 10.35 3.76 -4.79
N PRO A 6 11.42 3.28 -4.14
CA PRO A 6 11.32 2.46 -2.93
C PRO A 6 10.57 3.13 -1.77
N THR A 7 10.60 4.46 -1.68
CA THR A 7 9.99 5.25 -0.59
C THR A 7 8.63 5.86 -0.95
N THR A 8 8.09 5.60 -2.14
CA THR A 8 6.79 6.17 -2.51
C THR A 8 5.70 5.61 -1.59
N PRO A 9 4.85 6.45 -0.97
CA PRO A 9 3.78 5.99 -0.10
C PRO A 9 2.84 5.00 -0.80
N PHE A 10 2.15 4.19 0.00
CA PHE A 10 1.00 3.43 -0.48
C PHE A 10 -0.27 4.18 -0.12
N TYR A 11 -1.19 4.23 -1.07
CA TYR A 11 -2.52 4.77 -0.86
C TYR A 11 -3.50 3.63 -0.76
N LEU A 12 -4.33 3.66 0.28
CA LEU A 12 -5.38 2.71 0.53
C LEU A 12 -6.69 3.48 0.63
N THR A 13 -7.73 2.97 -0.03
CA THR A 13 -9.08 3.45 0.21
C THR A 13 -9.56 3.00 1.58
N ARG A 14 -10.60 3.66 2.09
CA ARG A 14 -11.26 3.27 3.34
C ARG A 14 -11.73 1.81 3.32
N THR A 15 -12.36 1.38 2.22
CA THR A 15 -12.86 0.00 2.07
C THR A 15 -11.72 -1.02 2.08
N GLU A 16 -10.61 -0.75 1.39
CA GLU A 16 -9.45 -1.66 1.41
C GLU A 16 -8.85 -1.79 2.83
N ARG A 17 -8.79 -0.69 3.58
CA ARG A 17 -8.37 -0.73 4.99
C ARG A 17 -9.34 -1.59 5.83
N GLU A 18 -10.64 -1.36 5.73
CA GLU A 18 -11.65 -2.13 6.49
C GLU A 18 -11.55 -3.63 6.19
N VAL A 19 -11.43 -4.02 4.92
CA VAL A 19 -11.25 -5.43 4.52
C VAL A 19 -9.94 -6.02 5.06
N SER A 20 -8.86 -5.24 5.10
CA SER A 20 -7.57 -5.71 5.64
C SER A 20 -7.64 -6.02 7.14
N LEU A 21 -8.53 -5.34 7.88
CA LEU A 21 -8.78 -5.58 9.31
C LEU A 21 -9.73 -6.77 9.53
N GLU A 22 -10.75 -6.93 8.69
CA GLU A 22 -11.71 -8.03 8.80
C GLU A 22 -11.10 -9.39 8.43
N ARG A 23 -10.17 -9.41 7.48
CA ARG A 23 -9.59 -10.64 6.93
C ARG A 23 -8.07 -10.53 6.79
N PRO A 24 -7.33 -10.37 7.90
CA PRO A 24 -5.88 -10.15 7.86
C PRO A 24 -5.16 -11.28 7.12
N ASP A 25 -5.54 -12.55 7.33
CA ASP A 25 -4.89 -13.70 6.70
C ASP A 25 -5.03 -13.75 5.17
N HIS A 26 -6.02 -13.04 4.62
CA HIS A 26 -6.33 -13.01 3.19
C HIS A 26 -5.84 -11.75 2.48
N TRP A 27 -5.21 -10.83 3.21
CA TRP A 27 -4.87 -9.52 2.69
C TRP A 27 -3.36 -9.29 2.76
N ARG A 28 -2.75 -8.91 1.63
CA ARG A 28 -1.33 -8.54 1.54
C ARG A 28 -1.13 -7.36 0.61
N LEU A 29 -0.33 -6.39 1.01
CA LEU A 29 0.10 -5.29 0.13
C LEU A 29 1.46 -5.65 -0.46
N TYR A 30 1.62 -5.44 -1.77
CA TYR A 30 2.91 -5.59 -2.41
C TYR A 30 3.14 -4.53 -3.49
N ARG A 31 4.40 -4.18 -3.71
CA ARG A 31 4.82 -3.35 -4.84
C ARG A 31 5.90 -4.06 -5.63
N LEU A 32 5.63 -4.17 -6.92
CA LEU A 32 6.63 -4.56 -7.90
C LEU A 32 7.33 -3.28 -8.40
N HIS A 33 8.65 -3.22 -8.25
CA HIS A 33 9.48 -2.08 -8.65
C HIS A 33 10.67 -2.54 -9.50
N ASP A 34 11.37 -1.57 -10.11
CA ASP A 34 12.57 -1.79 -10.92
C ASP A 34 12.44 -2.87 -12.00
N LEU A 35 11.22 -3.02 -12.55
CA LEU A 35 10.86 -4.04 -13.54
C LEU A 35 11.79 -4.08 -14.76
N SER A 36 12.32 -2.93 -15.16
CA SER A 36 13.19 -2.81 -16.34
C SER A 36 14.65 -3.13 -16.06
N ALA A 37 15.07 -3.24 -14.79
CA ALA A 37 16.47 -3.44 -14.40
C ALA A 37 16.66 -4.71 -13.58
N THR A 38 16.03 -4.79 -12.40
CA THR A 38 16.08 -5.95 -11.51
C THR A 38 14.77 -5.98 -10.74
N PRO A 39 13.78 -6.78 -11.19
CA PRO A 39 12.46 -6.82 -10.56
C PRO A 39 12.58 -7.09 -9.06
N GLY A 40 12.12 -6.12 -8.26
CA GLY A 40 12.06 -6.21 -6.82
C GLY A 40 10.61 -6.27 -6.34
N LEU A 41 10.36 -7.06 -5.31
CA LEU A 41 9.05 -7.16 -4.67
C LEU A 41 9.15 -6.69 -3.22
N PHE A 42 8.48 -5.59 -2.92
CA PHE A 42 8.24 -5.16 -1.56
C PHE A 42 6.93 -5.79 -1.07
N VAL A 43 6.93 -6.44 0.09
CA VAL A 43 5.75 -7.09 0.68
C VAL A 43 5.53 -6.55 2.08
N LEU A 44 4.32 -6.08 2.37
CA LEU A 44 3.89 -5.73 3.71
C LEU A 44 2.94 -6.81 4.23
N PRO A 45 3.35 -7.57 5.25
CA PRO A 45 2.49 -8.57 5.85
C PRO A 45 1.39 -7.89 6.69
N PRO A 46 0.22 -8.53 6.81
CA PRO A 46 -0.81 -8.11 7.75
C PRO A 46 -0.35 -8.37 9.21
N PRO A 47 -0.83 -7.59 10.19
CA PRO A 47 -1.65 -6.39 10.01
C PRO A 47 -0.79 -5.22 9.53
N LEU A 48 -1.33 -4.39 8.64
CA LEU A 48 -0.61 -3.27 8.03
C LEU A 48 -0.01 -2.33 9.08
N GLU A 49 -0.78 -2.06 10.13
CA GLU A 49 -0.42 -1.17 11.24
C GLU A 49 0.78 -1.65 12.06
N ALA A 50 1.19 -2.91 11.94
CA ALA A 50 2.44 -3.39 12.55
C ALA A 50 3.69 -2.94 11.80
N SER A 51 3.54 -2.58 10.51
CA SER A 51 4.66 -2.26 9.62
C SER A 51 4.62 -0.83 9.08
N VAL A 52 3.46 -0.16 9.09
CA VAL A 52 3.29 1.20 8.59
C VAL A 52 2.33 2.03 9.44
N THR A 53 2.51 3.35 9.41
CA THR A 53 1.52 4.31 9.91
C THR A 53 0.55 4.66 8.78
N LEU A 54 -0.75 4.47 9.01
CA LEU A 54 -1.79 4.87 8.07
C LEU A 54 -2.32 6.25 8.44
N GLU A 55 -2.12 7.22 7.55
CA GLU A 55 -2.65 8.58 7.69
C GLU A 55 -3.87 8.78 6.80
N ALA A 56 -4.90 9.47 7.31
CA ALA A 56 -6.06 9.83 6.51
C ALA A 56 -5.66 10.95 5.55
N GLU A 57 -5.60 10.67 4.25
CA GLU A 57 -5.28 11.70 3.27
C GLU A 57 -6.51 12.58 3.02
N THR A 58 -6.37 13.88 3.33
CA THR A 58 -7.44 14.88 3.21
C THR A 58 -7.73 15.14 1.74
N TRP A 59 -8.96 14.89 1.30
CA TRP A 59 -9.39 15.08 -0.08
C TRP A 59 -9.26 16.55 -0.52
N ARG A 60 -8.56 16.79 -1.63
CA ARG A 60 -8.53 18.10 -2.30
C ARG A 60 -9.65 18.15 -3.34
N ALA A 61 -10.67 18.98 -3.09
CA ALA A 61 -11.66 19.33 -4.11
C ALA A 61 -11.11 20.41 -5.05
N GLY A 62 -11.40 20.29 -6.34
CA GLY A 62 -11.05 21.27 -7.38
C GLY A 62 -12.17 21.34 -8.42
N PHE A 63 -12.33 22.52 -9.01
CA PHE A 63 -13.28 22.80 -10.10
C PHE A 63 -12.53 22.89 -11.43
#